data_AF-A0A6S7IH93-F1
#
_entry.id   AF-A0A6S7IH93-F1
#
_cell.length_a   1.000
_cell.length_b   1.000
_cell.length_c   1.000
_cell.angle_alpha   90.00
_cell.angle_beta   90.00
_cell.angle_gamma   90.00
#
_symmetry.space_group_name_H-M   'P 1'
#
loop_
_entity.id
_entity.type
_entity.pdbx_description
1 polymer ?
#
loop_
_entity_poly.entity_id
_entity_poly.type
_entity_poly.pdbx_seq_one_letter_code
_entity_poly.pdbx_strand_id
1 'polypeptide(L)'
;MKVKLATQVLSHSVEAALMMAISGGLLPASASGTAELVSHFDDIFDCLNSSTFSTPKECNRPMTASSKHMQTMKDKLEFVKKIKVINAARNKDVTSSLKCLNALQITLRSTMELWKTVQAVKNSKTAKIDSNIASKEEKENSSAQPMLFHDIQDVDYKSSTIEENLTSNNATTYVCGYLLKRCLEKHSCQTCSSALIKNELDSTDKLLCYFKAYETSKQPFGGLTVPDDGLVQYISKAEQIFIEAFPTIISKPGIAKQLVSMIPQFQ
;
A
#
# COMPACT_ATOMS: atom_id res chain seq x y z
N MET A 1 -18.09 -5.05 4.16
CA MET A 1 -17.47 -4.47 5.39
C MET A 1 -17.30 -2.98 5.22
N LYS A 2 -17.61 -2.17 6.24
CA LYS A 2 -17.48 -0.70 6.19
C LYS A 2 -16.21 -0.25 6.92
N VAL A 3 -15.07 -0.27 6.22
CA VAL A 3 -13.76 0.16 6.77
C VAL A 3 -13.83 1.59 7.31
N LYS A 4 -14.58 2.47 6.61
CA LYS A 4 -14.84 3.85 7.04
C LYS A 4 -15.34 3.97 8.49
N LEU A 5 -16.22 3.07 8.93
CA LEU A 5 -16.74 3.12 10.30
C LEU A 5 -15.64 2.76 11.31
N ALA A 6 -14.85 1.72 11.02
CA ALA A 6 -13.75 1.32 11.89
C ALA A 6 -12.71 2.43 12.04
N THR A 7 -12.34 3.10 10.94
CA THR A 7 -11.39 4.23 10.96
C THR A 7 -11.94 5.46 11.67
N GLN A 8 -13.26 5.69 11.63
CA GLN A 8 -13.89 6.79 12.37
C GLN A 8 -13.92 6.52 13.88
N VAL A 9 -14.20 5.27 14.27
CA VAL A 9 -14.22 4.86 15.69
C VAL A 9 -12.82 4.87 16.30
N LEU A 10 -11.81 4.40 15.58
CA LEU A 10 -10.42 4.37 16.03
C LEU A 10 -9.66 5.61 15.52
N SER A 11 -10.10 6.79 15.94
CA SER A 11 -9.53 8.06 15.48
C SER A 11 -9.09 8.96 16.63
N HIS A 12 -8.15 9.86 16.35
CA HIS A 12 -7.72 10.88 17.31
C HIS A 12 -8.88 11.72 17.87
N SER A 13 -9.89 12.06 17.06
CA SER A 13 -11.04 12.82 17.55
C SER A 13 -11.88 12.04 18.57
N VAL A 14 -11.94 10.71 18.47
CA VAL A 14 -12.63 9.87 19.45
C VAL A 14 -11.82 9.77 20.74
N GLU A 15 -10.50 9.61 20.65
CA GLU A 15 -9.63 9.66 21.83
C GLU A 15 -9.75 10.99 22.57
N ALA A 16 -9.65 12.12 21.87
CA ALA A 16 -9.82 13.44 22.48
C ALA A 16 -11.20 13.61 23.14
N ALA A 17 -12.27 13.10 22.52
CA ALA A 17 -13.62 13.12 23.10
C ALA A 17 -13.74 12.26 24.36
N LEU A 18 -13.12 11.08 24.39
CA LEU A 18 -13.05 10.22 25.57
C LEU A 18 -12.29 10.91 26.71
N MET A 19 -11.13 11.51 26.41
CA MET A 19 -10.33 12.23 27.40
C MET A 19 -11.08 13.44 27.98
N MET A 20 -11.77 14.21 27.12
CA MET A 20 -12.60 15.33 27.56
C MET A 20 -13.76 14.87 28.46
N ALA A 21 -14.45 13.78 28.11
CA ALA A 21 -15.51 13.21 28.92
C ALA A 21 -15.02 12.70 30.28
N ILE A 22 -13.80 12.15 30.35
CA ILE A 22 -13.15 11.75 31.61
C ILE A 22 -12.83 13.00 32.46
N SER A 23 -12.20 14.01 31.89
CA SER A 23 -11.88 15.26 32.60
C SER A 23 -13.12 16.01 33.09
N GLY A 24 -14.22 15.92 32.34
CA GLY A 24 -15.52 16.48 32.72
C GLY A 24 -16.32 15.63 33.72
N GLY A 25 -15.81 14.47 34.15
CA GLY A 25 -16.49 13.58 35.09
C GLY A 25 -17.69 12.81 34.50
N LEU A 26 -17.88 12.84 33.18
CA LEU A 26 -18.94 12.10 32.48
C LEU A 26 -18.58 10.61 32.31
N LEU A 27 -17.28 10.29 32.30
CA LEU A 27 -16.77 8.93 32.26
C LEU A 27 -15.82 8.67 33.45
N PRO A 28 -15.75 7.42 33.94
CA PRO A 28 -14.80 7.06 34.98
C PRO A 28 -13.36 7.14 34.47
N ALA A 29 -12.41 7.41 35.36
CA ALA A 29 -10.98 7.45 35.02
C ALA A 29 -10.46 6.15 34.39
N SER A 30 -11.09 5.01 34.66
CA SER A 30 -10.77 3.72 34.04
C SER A 30 -11.01 3.68 32.53
N ALA A 31 -11.83 4.60 31.98
CA ALA A 31 -12.03 4.73 30.54
C ALA A 31 -10.77 5.24 29.80
N SER A 32 -9.79 5.79 30.52
CA SER A 32 -8.51 6.24 29.94
C SER A 32 -7.77 5.14 29.18
N GLY A 33 -7.84 3.89 29.64
CA GLY A 33 -7.26 2.76 28.91
C GLY A 33 -7.89 2.51 27.54
N THR A 34 -9.17 2.86 27.36
CA THR A 34 -9.83 2.81 26.03
C THR A 34 -9.36 3.94 25.13
N ALA A 35 -9.20 5.16 25.68
CA ALA A 35 -8.66 6.29 24.94
C ALA A 35 -7.23 6.02 24.47
N GLU A 36 -6.39 5.45 25.33
CA GLU A 36 -5.03 5.03 25.00
C GLU A 36 -5.02 3.98 23.88
N LEU A 37 -5.86 2.93 23.98
CA LEU A 37 -6.01 1.93 22.92
C LEU A 37 -6.38 2.57 21.57
N VAL A 38 -7.35 3.50 21.57
CA VAL A 38 -7.78 4.22 20.36
C VAL A 38 -6.62 5.01 19.76
N SER A 39 -5.86 5.74 20.58
CA SER A 39 -4.67 6.49 20.14
C SER A 39 -3.63 5.58 19.48
N HIS A 40 -3.33 4.43 20.08
CA HIS A 40 -2.37 3.49 19.51
C HIS A 40 -2.79 2.97 18.13
N PHE A 41 -4.07 2.67 17.93
CA PHE A 41 -4.56 2.20 16.64
C PHE A 41 -4.70 3.31 15.58
N ASP A 42 -5.03 4.55 15.98
CA ASP A 42 -5.01 5.72 15.09
C ASP A 42 -3.59 5.97 14.56
N ASP A 43 -2.58 5.94 15.44
CA ASP A 43 -1.17 6.11 15.03
C ASP A 43 -0.68 5.00 14.07
N ILE A 44 -1.05 3.74 14.34
CA ILE A 44 -0.74 2.60 13.46
C ILE A 44 -1.38 2.82 12.09
N PHE A 45 -2.65 3.22 12.06
CA PHE A 45 -3.39 3.42 10.82
C PHE A 45 -2.79 4.57 10.01
N ASP A 46 -2.50 5.69 10.66
CA ASP A 46 -1.90 6.86 10.01
C ASP A 46 -0.56 6.45 9.36
N CYS A 47 0.34 5.80 10.11
CA CYS A 47 1.65 5.34 9.57
C CYS A 47 1.54 4.40 8.35
N LEU A 48 0.49 3.58 8.28
CA LEU A 48 0.31 2.55 7.25
C LEU A 48 -0.58 2.99 6.09
N ASN A 49 -1.27 4.12 6.20
CA ASN A 49 -2.23 4.60 5.22
C ASN A 49 -1.98 6.06 4.79
N SER A 50 -0.71 6.45 4.77
CA SER A 50 -0.29 7.76 4.26
C SER A 50 -0.63 7.92 2.77
N SER A 51 -1.14 9.11 2.41
CA SER A 51 -1.60 9.36 1.03
C SER A 51 -1.38 10.80 0.56
N THR A 52 -1.01 11.72 1.46
CA THR A 52 -0.91 13.16 1.12
C THR A 52 0.30 13.80 1.80
N PHE A 53 1.04 14.65 1.08
CA PHE A 53 2.16 15.41 1.66
C PHE A 53 1.71 16.56 2.57
N SER A 54 0.47 17.04 2.37
CA SER A 54 -0.09 18.20 3.07
C SER A 54 -1.18 17.76 4.05
N THR A 55 -0.75 17.40 5.26
CA THR A 55 -1.64 17.09 6.38
C THR A 55 -0.95 17.48 7.69
N PRO A 56 -1.66 18.02 8.69
CA PRO A 56 -1.06 18.36 9.97
C PRO A 56 -0.51 17.14 10.71
N LYS A 57 -1.08 15.95 10.48
CA LYS A 57 -0.59 14.70 11.07
C LYS A 57 0.61 14.17 10.29
N GLU A 58 1.79 14.25 10.88
CA GLU A 58 3.05 13.82 10.24
C GLU A 58 3.02 12.36 9.79
N CYS A 59 2.45 11.44 10.57
CA CYS A 59 2.36 10.03 10.21
C CYS A 59 1.38 9.74 9.06
N ASN A 60 0.52 10.69 8.67
CA ASN A 60 -0.32 10.58 7.48
C ASN A 60 0.39 11.07 6.20
N ARG A 61 1.61 11.60 6.33
CA ARG A 61 2.45 11.98 5.20
C ARG A 61 3.28 10.80 4.75
N PRO A 62 3.71 10.75 3.48
CA PRO A 62 4.68 9.76 3.03
C PRO A 62 5.93 9.76 3.91
N MET A 63 6.44 8.57 4.22
CA MET A 63 7.61 8.40 5.05
C MET A 63 8.85 9.03 4.40
N THR A 64 9.63 9.77 5.20
CA THR A 64 10.90 10.39 4.81
C THR A 64 12.00 9.98 5.80
N ALA A 65 13.26 10.24 5.44
CA ALA A 65 14.41 9.89 6.27
C ALA A 65 14.39 10.56 7.65
N SER A 66 13.79 11.76 7.74
CA SER A 66 13.68 12.53 8.98
C SER A 66 12.35 12.36 9.69
N SER A 67 11.37 11.69 9.08
CA SER A 67 10.04 11.55 9.67
C SER A 67 10.03 10.59 10.87
N LYS A 68 9.13 10.82 11.82
CA LYS A 68 9.02 9.99 13.03
C LYS A 68 8.44 8.59 12.82
N HIS A 69 8.01 8.23 11.61
CA HIS A 69 7.35 6.95 11.27
C HIS A 69 8.06 5.73 11.84
N MET A 70 9.38 5.65 11.68
CA MET A 70 10.17 4.51 12.15
C MET A 70 10.12 4.37 13.67
N GLN A 71 10.21 5.48 14.39
CA GLN A 71 10.12 5.47 15.85
C GLN A 71 8.70 5.11 16.29
N THR A 72 7.68 5.74 15.70
CA THR A 72 6.28 5.43 15.98
C THR A 72 5.98 3.95 15.72
N MET A 73 6.36 3.38 14.57
CA MET A 73 6.11 1.97 14.28
C MET A 73 6.82 1.02 15.26
N LYS A 74 8.03 1.34 15.73
CA LYS A 74 8.72 0.56 16.77
C LYS A 74 7.94 0.59 18.09
N ASP A 75 7.53 1.78 18.52
CA ASP A 75 6.79 1.94 19.77
C ASP A 75 5.44 1.21 19.72
N LYS A 76 4.74 1.32 18.58
CA LYS A 76 3.47 0.61 18.37
C LYS A 76 3.65 -0.90 18.21
N LEU A 77 4.76 -1.38 17.65
CA LEU A 77 5.08 -2.81 17.62
C LEU A 77 5.23 -3.37 19.05
N GLU A 78 5.93 -2.66 19.93
CA GLU A 78 6.07 -3.07 21.33
C GLU A 78 4.74 -3.03 22.10
N PHE A 79 3.88 -2.05 21.79
CA PHE A 79 2.52 -2.03 22.31
C PHE A 79 1.71 -3.25 21.87
N VAL A 80 1.66 -3.55 20.55
CA VAL A 80 0.87 -4.67 20.00
C VAL A 80 1.35 -6.02 20.56
N LYS A 81 2.65 -6.20 20.80
CA LYS A 81 3.20 -7.41 21.45
C LYS A 81 2.66 -7.63 22.86
N LYS A 82 2.31 -6.56 23.57
CA LYS A 82 1.83 -6.60 24.96
C LYS A 82 0.31 -6.78 25.07
N ILE A 83 -0.43 -6.63 23.97
CA ILE A 83 -1.89 -6.79 23.97
C ILE A 83 -2.24 -8.21 24.41
N LYS A 84 -3.11 -8.31 25.42
CA LYS A 84 -3.78 -9.55 25.81
C LYS A 84 -5.27 -9.43 25.59
N VAL A 85 -5.87 -10.46 25.03
CA VAL A 85 -7.32 -10.54 24.83
C VAL A 85 -7.88 -11.56 25.80
N ILE A 86 -8.69 -11.07 26.75
CA ILE A 86 -9.28 -11.90 27.79
C ILE A 86 -10.73 -12.21 27.41
N ASN A 87 -11.07 -13.49 27.35
CA ASN A 87 -12.46 -13.91 27.28
C ASN A 87 -13.12 -13.68 28.64
N ALA A 88 -14.01 -12.69 28.73
CA ALA A 88 -14.64 -12.30 30.00
C ALA A 88 -15.43 -13.43 30.67
N ALA A 89 -16.12 -14.27 29.89
CA ALA A 89 -16.94 -15.36 30.43
C ALA A 89 -16.11 -16.48 31.08
N ARG A 90 -14.90 -16.73 30.55
CA ARG A 90 -14.02 -17.81 31.02
C ARG A 90 -12.79 -17.32 31.79
N ASN A 91 -12.63 -16.00 31.90
CA ASN A 91 -11.43 -15.33 32.39
C ASN A 91 -10.12 -15.91 31.83
N LYS A 92 -10.13 -16.24 30.54
CA LYS A 92 -9.02 -16.94 29.87
C LYS A 92 -8.37 -16.05 28.83
N ASP A 93 -7.04 -16.04 28.80
CA ASP A 93 -6.27 -15.44 27.71
C ASP A 93 -6.52 -16.21 26.41
N VAL A 94 -7.07 -15.51 25.42
CA VAL A 94 -7.38 -16.03 24.08
C VAL A 94 -6.63 -15.26 22.99
N THR A 95 -5.56 -14.54 23.34
CA THR A 95 -4.78 -13.70 22.41
C THR A 95 -4.32 -14.48 21.18
N SER A 96 -3.87 -15.73 21.36
CA SER A 96 -3.42 -16.60 20.27
C SER A 96 -4.50 -16.95 19.24
N SER A 97 -5.78 -16.84 19.62
CA SER A 97 -6.90 -17.05 18.67
C SER A 97 -7.10 -15.86 17.74
N LEU A 98 -6.64 -14.66 18.10
CA LEU A 98 -6.71 -13.48 17.26
C LEU A 98 -5.47 -13.39 16.35
N LYS A 99 -5.52 -14.13 15.24
CA LYS A 99 -4.48 -14.13 14.20
C LYS A 99 -4.12 -12.71 13.71
N CYS A 100 -5.08 -11.77 13.75
CA CYS A 100 -4.89 -10.40 13.29
C CYS A 100 -3.82 -9.61 14.08
N LEU A 101 -3.62 -9.89 15.36
CA LEU A 101 -2.58 -9.22 16.16
C LEU A 101 -1.19 -9.64 15.70
N ASN A 102 -1.00 -10.93 15.40
CA ASN A 102 0.25 -11.42 14.81
C ASN A 102 0.47 -10.84 13.41
N ALA A 103 -0.58 -10.83 12.57
CA ALA A 103 -0.51 -10.24 11.25
C ALA A 103 -0.12 -8.75 11.29
N LEU A 104 -0.67 -7.98 12.25
CA LEU A 104 -0.33 -6.58 12.43
C LEU A 104 1.15 -6.37 12.81
N GLN A 105 1.69 -7.21 13.69
CA GLN A 105 3.12 -7.16 14.00
C GLN A 105 3.99 -7.45 12.78
N ILE A 106 3.58 -8.42 11.93
CA ILE A 106 4.27 -8.72 10.67
C ILE A 106 4.23 -7.48 9.76
N THR A 107 3.05 -6.88 9.56
CA THR A 107 2.91 -5.67 8.74
C THR A 107 3.84 -4.54 9.21
N LEU A 108 3.86 -4.24 10.50
CA LEU A 108 4.75 -3.19 11.06
C LEU A 108 6.23 -3.51 10.80
N ARG A 109 6.67 -4.75 11.04
CA ARG A 109 8.06 -5.18 10.78
C ARG A 109 8.41 -5.09 9.30
N SER A 110 7.55 -5.63 8.43
CA SER A 110 7.76 -5.64 6.99
C SER A 110 7.84 -4.23 6.41
N THR A 111 6.97 -3.31 6.84
CA THR A 111 7.03 -1.90 6.42
C THR A 111 8.35 -1.23 6.84
N MET A 112 8.79 -1.48 8.08
CA MET A 112 10.07 -0.93 8.57
C MET A 112 11.28 -1.50 7.80
N GLU A 113 11.31 -2.81 7.53
CA GLU A 113 12.39 -3.43 6.76
C GLU A 113 12.38 -2.97 5.29
N LEU A 114 11.21 -2.88 4.67
CA LEU A 114 11.06 -2.35 3.32
C LEU A 114 11.64 -0.94 3.22
N TRP A 115 11.36 -0.07 4.19
CA TRP A 115 11.92 1.27 4.23
C TRP A 115 13.44 1.28 4.29
N LYS A 116 14.04 0.45 5.14
CA LYS A 116 15.50 0.33 5.23
C LYS A 116 16.10 -0.10 3.89
N THR A 117 15.48 -1.09 3.23
CA THR A 117 15.91 -1.55 1.90
C THR A 117 15.83 -0.42 0.87
N VAL A 118 14.72 0.31 0.80
CA VAL A 118 14.54 1.45 -0.11
C VAL A 118 15.61 2.52 0.12
N GLN A 119 15.93 2.82 1.39
CA GLN A 119 16.97 3.79 1.74
C GLN A 119 18.37 3.30 1.34
N ALA A 120 18.67 2.01 1.54
CA ALA A 120 19.94 1.43 1.13
C ALA A 120 20.13 1.48 -0.40
N VAL A 121 19.08 1.18 -1.17
CA VAL A 121 19.11 1.28 -2.64
C VAL A 121 19.33 2.72 -3.10
N LYS A 122 18.65 3.70 -2.48
CA LYS A 122 18.87 5.12 -2.78
C LYS A 122 20.32 5.53 -2.53
N ASN A 123 20.86 5.19 -1.36
CA ASN A 123 22.24 5.53 -0.99
C ASN A 123 23.28 4.86 -1.90
N SER A 124 23.04 3.61 -2.32
CA SER A 124 23.92 2.89 -3.25
C SER A 124 23.93 3.51 -4.65
N LYS A 125 22.79 4.02 -5.14
CA LYS A 125 22.71 4.75 -6.41
C LYS A 125 23.44 6.10 -6.31
N THR A 126 23.28 6.84 -5.21
CA THR A 126 24.01 8.10 -5.00
C THR A 126 25.53 7.87 -4.93
N ALA A 127 25.98 6.85 -4.20
CA ALA A 127 27.41 6.51 -4.11
C ALA A 127 28.02 6.12 -5.47
N LYS A 128 27.26 5.44 -6.34
CA LYS A 128 27.68 5.12 -7.71
C LYS A 128 27.73 6.36 -8.63
N ILE A 129 26.85 7.32 -8.41
CA ILE A 129 26.87 8.60 -9.14
C ILE A 129 28.07 9.44 -8.68
N ASP A 130 28.33 9.53 -7.37
CA ASP A 130 29.47 10.27 -6.82
C ASP A 130 30.81 9.66 -7.25
N SER A 131 30.93 8.32 -7.33
CA SER A 131 32.13 7.67 -7.87
C SER A 131 32.34 7.88 -9.36
N ASN A 132 31.27 8.12 -10.13
CA ASN A 132 31.35 8.44 -11.56
C ASN A 132 31.68 9.92 -11.80
N ILE A 133 31.24 10.82 -10.91
CA ILE A 133 31.56 12.25 -10.97
C ILE A 133 33.00 12.53 -10.53
N ALA A 134 33.58 11.71 -9.66
CA ALA A 134 34.98 11.81 -9.22
C ALA A 134 36.05 11.58 -10.34
N SER A 135 35.64 11.39 -11.60
CA SER A 135 36.54 11.22 -12.75
C SER A 135 36.53 12.39 -13.76
N LYS A 136 35.87 13.52 -13.46
CA LYS A 136 36.00 14.77 -14.24
C LYS A 136 36.08 16.00 -13.32
N GLU A 137 36.93 16.92 -13.72
CA GLU A 137 37.67 17.91 -12.93
C GLU A 137 36.89 19.08 -12.27
N GLU A 138 37.68 19.77 -11.45
CA GLU A 138 37.56 20.99 -10.64
C GLU A 138 36.91 22.27 -11.24
N LYS A 139 36.49 23.14 -10.29
CA LYS A 139 36.23 24.62 -10.32
C LYS A 139 35.00 25.08 -11.13
N GLU A 140 34.10 25.95 -10.65
CA GLU A 140 34.23 27.13 -9.77
C GLU A 140 32.85 27.62 -9.24
N ASN A 141 32.85 28.12 -8.00
CA ASN A 141 32.14 29.26 -7.39
C ASN A 141 30.58 29.43 -7.37
N SER A 142 30.07 29.46 -6.13
CA SER A 142 29.01 30.29 -5.50
C SER A 142 27.98 31.08 -6.34
N SER A 143 26.70 30.76 -6.17
CA SER A 143 25.66 31.69 -5.65
C SER A 143 24.30 30.99 -5.52
N ALA A 144 23.56 31.33 -4.46
CA ALA A 144 22.27 30.74 -4.14
C ALA A 144 21.13 31.36 -4.98
N GLN A 145 20.35 30.52 -5.67
CA GLN A 145 18.97 30.77 -6.07
C GLN A 145 18.15 29.46 -6.02
N PRO A 146 16.84 29.52 -5.73
CA PRO A 146 16.02 28.33 -5.47
C PRO A 146 15.71 27.62 -6.80
N MET A 147 16.23 26.40 -6.95
CA MET A 147 15.90 25.56 -8.09
C MET A 147 14.48 25.03 -7.97
N LEU A 148 13.60 25.56 -8.82
CA LEU A 148 12.39 24.91 -9.31
C LEU A 148 12.73 23.47 -9.73
N PHE A 149 12.14 22.48 -9.07
CA PHE A 149 12.18 21.11 -9.56
C PHE A 149 11.13 20.94 -10.67
N HIS A 150 11.54 21.31 -11.88
CA HIS A 150 11.08 20.68 -13.11
C HIS A 150 11.71 19.27 -13.17
N ASP A 151 10.95 18.32 -13.71
CA ASP A 151 11.38 16.99 -14.14
C ASP A 151 11.94 16.05 -13.05
N ILE A 152 11.03 15.34 -12.38
CA ILE A 152 11.31 13.95 -12.02
C ILE A 152 11.38 13.20 -13.36
N GLN A 153 12.58 13.07 -13.91
CA GLN A 153 12.83 12.08 -14.94
C GLN A 153 12.45 10.71 -14.36
N ASP A 154 11.54 10.03 -15.05
CA ASP A 154 11.19 8.64 -14.81
C ASP A 154 12.50 7.84 -14.70
N VAL A 155 12.78 7.38 -13.48
CA VAL A 155 13.90 6.47 -13.24
C VAL A 155 13.54 5.17 -13.94
N ASP A 156 14.22 4.94 -15.06
CA ASP A 156 14.19 3.74 -15.90
C ASP A 156 13.89 2.47 -15.07
N TYR A 157 12.63 2.00 -15.17
CA TYR A 157 12.04 0.88 -14.42
C TYR A 157 12.48 -0.47 -15.03
N LYS A 158 13.77 -0.61 -15.30
CA LYS A 158 14.38 -1.87 -15.77
C LYS A 158 15.69 -2.12 -15.03
N SER A 159 15.58 -2.65 -13.82
CA SER A 159 16.71 -3.32 -13.16
C SER A 159 16.24 -4.61 -12.52
N SER A 160 16.63 -5.71 -13.16
CA SER A 160 16.36 -7.10 -12.83
C SER A 160 16.70 -7.48 -11.38
N THR A 161 15.68 -7.75 -10.56
CA THR A 161 15.77 -8.72 -9.45
C THR A 161 14.50 -9.59 -9.42
N ILE A 162 14.65 -10.86 -9.07
CA ILE A 162 13.58 -11.86 -9.05
C ILE A 162 12.46 -11.48 -8.04
N GLU A 163 12.80 -10.75 -6.98
CA GLU A 163 11.86 -10.32 -5.92
C GLU A 163 10.99 -9.11 -6.34
N GLU A 164 11.52 -8.17 -7.12
CA GLU A 164 10.75 -7.03 -7.63
C GLU A 164 9.69 -7.49 -8.66
N ASN A 165 10.04 -8.48 -9.49
CA ASN A 165 9.09 -9.11 -10.42
C ASN A 165 7.95 -9.82 -9.67
N LEU A 166 8.23 -10.51 -8.56
CA LEU A 166 7.19 -11.20 -7.81
C LEU A 166 6.14 -10.23 -7.25
N THR A 167 6.57 -9.14 -6.64
CA THR A 167 5.67 -8.16 -6.01
C THR A 167 4.86 -7.40 -7.06
N SER A 168 5.53 -6.93 -8.13
CA SER A 168 4.88 -6.20 -9.22
C SER A 168 3.86 -7.09 -9.94
N ASN A 169 4.23 -8.31 -10.30
CA ASN A 169 3.34 -9.26 -10.97
C ASN A 169 2.11 -9.59 -10.12
N ASN A 170 2.29 -9.83 -8.82
CA ASN A 170 1.18 -10.08 -7.90
C ASN A 170 0.21 -8.88 -7.78
N ALA A 171 0.75 -7.66 -7.73
CA ALA A 171 -0.06 -6.45 -7.70
C ALA A 171 -0.84 -6.26 -9.02
N THR A 172 -0.17 -6.44 -10.16
CA THR A 172 -0.76 -6.36 -11.49
C THR A 172 -1.89 -7.37 -11.66
N THR A 173 -1.66 -8.64 -11.30
CA THR A 173 -2.69 -9.70 -11.35
C THR A 173 -3.91 -9.35 -10.49
N TYR A 174 -3.71 -8.81 -9.30
CA TYR A 174 -4.81 -8.39 -8.42
C TYR A 174 -5.62 -7.23 -9.02
N VAL A 175 -4.96 -6.24 -9.61
CA VAL A 175 -5.63 -5.11 -10.31
C VAL A 175 -6.39 -5.60 -11.54
N CYS A 176 -5.79 -6.49 -12.33
CA CYS A 176 -6.44 -7.11 -13.49
C CYS A 176 -7.72 -7.86 -13.08
N GLY A 177 -7.70 -8.60 -11.96
CA GLY A 177 -8.89 -9.25 -11.41
C GLY A 177 -10.02 -8.28 -11.04
N TYR A 178 -9.67 -7.12 -10.48
CA TYR A 178 -10.64 -6.06 -10.22
C TYR A 178 -11.24 -5.48 -11.51
N LEU A 179 -10.42 -5.21 -12.52
CA LEU A 179 -10.87 -4.71 -13.82
C LEU A 179 -11.80 -5.71 -14.52
N LEU A 180 -11.43 -7.00 -14.52
CA LEU A 180 -12.27 -8.08 -15.07
C LEU A 180 -13.63 -8.15 -14.37
N LYS A 181 -13.64 -8.11 -13.03
CA LYS A 181 -14.88 -8.07 -12.26
C LYS A 181 -15.78 -6.91 -12.68
N ARG A 182 -15.23 -5.70 -12.80
CA ARG A 182 -15.98 -4.52 -13.26
C ARG A 182 -16.47 -4.64 -14.69
N CYS A 183 -15.69 -5.27 -15.56
CA CYS A 183 -16.08 -5.54 -16.94
C CYS A 183 -17.29 -6.48 -16.97
N LEU A 184 -17.25 -7.60 -16.24
CA LEU A 184 -18.32 -8.59 -16.19
C LEU A 184 -19.59 -8.10 -15.47
N GLU A 185 -19.46 -7.15 -14.54
CA GLU A 185 -20.60 -6.42 -13.95
C GLU A 185 -21.37 -5.60 -15.01
N LYS A 186 -20.68 -5.10 -16.05
CA LYS A 186 -21.29 -4.32 -17.14
C LYS A 186 -21.65 -5.16 -18.36
N HIS A 187 -20.85 -6.18 -18.64
CA HIS A 187 -20.96 -7.04 -19.81
C HIS A 187 -21.20 -8.46 -19.34
N SER A 188 -22.47 -8.81 -19.13
CA SER A 188 -22.89 -10.16 -18.73
C SER A 188 -22.63 -11.17 -19.86
N CYS A 189 -21.39 -11.66 -19.95
CA CYS A 189 -20.90 -12.56 -20.99
C CYS A 189 -20.36 -13.85 -20.36
N GLN A 190 -21.13 -14.94 -20.45
CA GLN A 190 -20.73 -16.22 -19.85
C GLN A 190 -19.49 -16.81 -20.52
N THR A 191 -19.35 -16.68 -21.83
CA THR A 191 -18.16 -17.09 -22.58
C THR A 191 -16.90 -16.38 -22.06
N CYS A 192 -16.99 -15.08 -21.82
CA CYS A 192 -15.90 -14.27 -21.30
C CYS A 192 -15.54 -14.66 -19.86
N SER A 193 -16.54 -14.90 -19.00
CA SER A 193 -16.31 -15.40 -17.64
C SER A 193 -15.58 -16.74 -17.64
N SER A 194 -15.99 -17.67 -18.52
CA SER A 194 -15.37 -19.00 -18.61
C SER A 194 -13.97 -18.98 -19.22
N ALA A 195 -13.70 -18.04 -20.14
CA ALA A 195 -12.39 -17.92 -20.79
C ALA A 195 -11.36 -17.13 -19.96
N LEU A 196 -11.80 -16.11 -19.23
CA LEU A 196 -10.91 -15.12 -18.60
C LEU A 196 -10.77 -15.28 -17.09
N ILE A 197 -11.56 -16.14 -16.43
CA ILE A 197 -11.44 -16.39 -14.99
C ILE A 197 -10.70 -17.71 -14.75
N LYS A 198 -9.60 -17.65 -13.99
CA LYS A 198 -8.89 -18.82 -13.49
C LYS A 198 -9.27 -19.12 -12.04
N ASN A 199 -9.29 -20.41 -11.67
CA ASN A 199 -9.58 -20.86 -10.30
C ASN A 199 -8.42 -21.62 -9.64
N GLU A 200 -7.28 -21.75 -10.33
CA GLU A 200 -6.14 -22.55 -9.88
C GLU A 200 -4.98 -21.67 -9.40
N LEU A 201 -4.28 -22.14 -8.36
CA LEU A 201 -3.02 -21.55 -7.88
C LEU A 201 -1.84 -22.29 -8.53
N ASP A 202 -1.68 -22.05 -9.83
CA ASP A 202 -0.67 -22.67 -10.70
C ASP A 202 0.63 -21.86 -10.78
N SER A 203 0.64 -20.62 -10.31
CA SER A 203 1.77 -19.69 -10.45
C SER A 203 1.93 -18.72 -9.25
N THR A 204 3.15 -18.23 -9.03
CA THR A 204 3.53 -17.41 -7.85
C THR A 204 3.04 -15.96 -7.93
N ASP A 205 2.64 -15.50 -9.11
CA ASP A 205 2.01 -14.20 -9.38
C ASP A 205 0.54 -14.11 -8.92
N LYS A 206 -0.02 -15.19 -8.37
CA LYS A 206 -1.38 -15.27 -7.81
C LYS A 206 -1.40 -15.35 -6.27
N LEU A 207 -0.23 -15.34 -5.62
CA LEU A 207 -0.10 -15.45 -4.17
C LEU A 207 -0.81 -14.32 -3.41
N LEU A 208 -0.77 -13.09 -3.92
CA LEU A 208 -1.46 -11.97 -3.28
C LEU A 208 -2.98 -12.17 -3.28
N CYS A 209 -3.56 -12.66 -4.39
CA CYS A 209 -4.97 -13.00 -4.47
C CYS A 209 -5.30 -14.13 -3.48
N TYR A 210 -4.46 -15.16 -3.40
CA TYR A 210 -4.62 -16.26 -2.45
C TYR A 210 -4.59 -15.78 -0.99
N PHE A 211 -3.59 -14.98 -0.59
CA PHE A 211 -3.48 -14.46 0.77
C PHE A 211 -4.58 -13.46 1.13
N LYS A 212 -5.15 -12.75 0.15
CA LYS A 212 -6.31 -11.87 0.36
C LYS A 212 -7.65 -12.60 0.38
N ALA A 213 -7.71 -13.84 -0.11
CA ALA A 213 -8.90 -14.66 0.01
C ALA A 213 -9.10 -15.03 1.47
N TYR A 214 -10.06 -14.39 2.14
CA TYR A 214 -10.47 -14.77 3.49
C TYR A 214 -10.89 -16.25 3.50
N GLU A 215 -10.56 -17.00 4.57
CA GLU A 215 -10.83 -18.45 4.79
C GLU A 215 -12.33 -18.86 4.73
N THR A 216 -13.21 -17.98 4.26
CA THR A 216 -14.67 -18.14 4.25
C THR A 216 -15.24 -19.01 3.12
N SER A 217 -14.42 -19.61 2.24
CA SER A 217 -14.93 -20.38 1.09
C SER A 217 -14.15 -21.67 0.83
N LYS A 218 -14.81 -22.68 0.21
CA LYS A 218 -14.19 -23.93 -0.26
C LYS A 218 -13.30 -23.76 -1.51
N GLN A 219 -13.22 -22.56 -2.09
CA GLN A 219 -12.47 -22.24 -3.31
C GLN A 219 -11.13 -21.54 -2.96
N PRO A 220 -10.04 -21.74 -3.73
CA PRO A 220 -8.71 -21.21 -3.42
C PRO A 220 -8.62 -19.67 -3.30
N PHE A 221 -9.51 -18.96 -4.01
CA PHE A 221 -9.48 -17.49 -4.09
C PHE A 221 -10.71 -16.80 -3.48
N GLY A 222 -11.56 -17.53 -2.75
CA GLY A 222 -12.72 -16.92 -2.11
C GLY A 222 -13.72 -16.35 -3.13
N GLY A 223 -14.12 -15.10 -2.89
CA GLY A 223 -14.95 -14.32 -3.83
C GLY A 223 -14.15 -13.40 -4.75
N LEU A 224 -12.84 -13.59 -4.87
CA LEU A 224 -12.00 -12.80 -5.78
C LEU A 224 -12.08 -13.37 -7.19
N THR A 225 -12.14 -12.47 -8.18
CA THR A 225 -11.99 -12.81 -9.58
C THR A 225 -10.51 -12.81 -9.92
N VAL A 226 -9.98 -13.97 -10.32
CA VAL A 226 -8.58 -14.10 -10.75
C VAL A 226 -8.55 -14.16 -12.28
N PRO A 227 -7.82 -13.25 -12.95
CA PRO A 227 -7.78 -13.20 -14.41
C PRO A 227 -6.91 -14.33 -14.98
N ASP A 228 -7.13 -14.68 -16.25
CA ASP A 228 -6.21 -15.49 -17.02
C ASP A 228 -4.96 -14.68 -17.44
N ASP A 229 -3.89 -15.39 -17.78
CA ASP A 229 -2.59 -14.79 -18.05
C ASP A 229 -2.62 -13.94 -19.35
N GLY A 230 -3.48 -14.27 -20.32
CA GLY A 230 -3.67 -13.50 -21.55
C GLY A 230 -4.30 -12.13 -21.28
N LEU A 231 -5.29 -12.06 -20.39
CA LEU A 231 -5.85 -10.78 -19.95
C LEU A 231 -4.83 -9.94 -19.18
N VAL A 232 -4.02 -10.57 -18.32
CA VAL A 232 -2.93 -9.86 -17.60
C VAL A 232 -1.94 -9.27 -18.60
N GLN A 233 -1.48 -10.05 -19.58
CA GLN A 233 -0.58 -9.58 -20.63
C GLN A 233 -1.18 -8.42 -21.44
N TYR A 234 -2.46 -8.50 -21.78
CA TYR A 234 -3.16 -7.43 -22.48
C TYR A 234 -3.18 -6.13 -21.68
N ILE A 235 -3.52 -6.20 -20.38
CA ILE A 235 -3.57 -5.04 -19.51
C ILE A 235 -2.16 -4.46 -19.29
N SER A 236 -1.14 -5.29 -19.10
CA SER A 236 0.25 -4.83 -19.01
C SER A 236 0.72 -4.12 -20.27
N LYS A 237 0.31 -4.58 -21.46
CA LYS A 237 0.61 -3.88 -22.71
C LYS A 237 -0.09 -2.53 -22.81
N ALA A 238 -1.35 -2.45 -22.36
CA ALA A 238 -2.09 -1.19 -22.30
C ALA A 238 -1.46 -0.20 -21.30
N GLU A 239 -0.99 -0.68 -20.14
CA GLU A 239 -0.24 0.10 -19.17
C GLU A 239 1.08 0.62 -19.76
N GLN A 240 1.83 -0.22 -20.47
CA GLN A 240 3.06 0.19 -21.13
C GLN A 240 2.81 1.31 -22.15
N ILE A 241 1.77 1.18 -22.98
CA ILE A 241 1.36 2.22 -23.94
C ILE A 241 0.99 3.51 -23.20
N PHE A 242 0.28 3.41 -22.08
CA PHE A 242 -0.04 4.57 -21.26
C PHE A 242 1.23 5.26 -20.77
N ILE A 243 2.16 4.52 -20.16
CA ILE A 243 3.42 5.07 -19.62
C ILE A 243 4.23 5.76 -20.72
N GLU A 244 4.35 5.15 -21.90
CA GLU A 244 5.13 5.67 -23.02
C GLU A 244 4.46 6.89 -23.68
N ALA A 245 3.15 6.84 -23.90
CA ALA A 245 2.45 7.87 -24.66
C ALA A 245 2.01 9.06 -23.80
N PHE A 246 1.56 8.82 -22.56
CA PHE A 246 0.87 9.81 -21.72
C PHE A 246 1.66 11.12 -21.53
N PRO A 247 2.97 11.12 -21.24
CA PRO A 247 3.73 12.37 -21.09
C PRO A 247 3.65 13.30 -22.30
N THR A 248 3.53 12.73 -23.51
CA THR A 248 3.51 13.50 -24.78
C THR A 248 2.13 14.01 -25.19
N ILE A 249 1.07 13.49 -24.55
CA ILE A 249 -0.33 13.79 -24.91
C ILE A 249 -1.14 14.40 -23.77
N ILE A 250 -0.57 14.50 -22.56
CA ILE A 250 -1.26 14.99 -21.35
C ILE A 250 -1.93 16.36 -21.53
N SER A 251 -1.33 17.24 -22.35
CA SER A 251 -1.86 18.59 -22.60
C SER A 251 -2.74 18.68 -23.86
N LYS A 252 -3.03 17.56 -24.53
CA LYS A 252 -3.82 17.53 -25.79
C LYS A 252 -5.29 17.21 -25.50
N PRO A 253 -6.26 17.79 -26.24
CA PRO A 253 -7.66 17.43 -26.08
C PRO A 253 -7.92 15.97 -26.49
N GLY A 254 -8.83 15.30 -25.78
CA GLY A 254 -9.24 13.94 -26.13
C GLY A 254 -8.23 12.83 -25.80
N ILE A 255 -7.40 13.04 -24.77
CA ILE A 255 -6.34 12.10 -24.29
C ILE A 255 -6.83 10.64 -24.25
N ALA A 256 -7.99 10.39 -23.65
CA ALA A 256 -8.53 9.04 -23.52
C ALA A 256 -8.77 8.36 -24.89
N LYS A 257 -9.29 9.09 -25.88
CA LYS A 257 -9.51 8.54 -27.23
C LYS A 257 -8.19 8.25 -27.93
N GLN A 258 -7.20 9.11 -27.74
CA GLN A 258 -5.85 8.92 -28.30
C GLN A 258 -5.18 7.69 -27.70
N LEU A 259 -5.20 7.53 -26.37
CA LEU A 259 -4.67 6.35 -25.68
C LEU A 259 -5.37 5.06 -26.14
N VAL A 260 -6.71 5.05 -26.17
CA VAL A 260 -7.47 3.87 -26.59
C VAL A 260 -7.15 3.48 -28.03
N SER A 261 -6.93 4.46 -28.93
CA SER A 261 -6.56 4.17 -30.32
C SER A 261 -5.18 3.53 -30.48
N MET A 262 -4.31 3.65 -29.48
CA MET A 262 -2.98 3.05 -29.47
C MET A 262 -2.98 1.62 -28.92
N ILE A 263 -3.99 1.24 -28.13
CA ILE A 263 -4.11 -0.11 -27.58
C ILE A 263 -4.47 -1.09 -28.71
N PRO A 264 -3.71 -2.18 -28.90
CA PRO A 264 -4.05 -3.20 -29.90
C PRO A 264 -5.46 -3.74 -29.65
N GLN A 265 -6.21 -3.94 -30.72
CA GLN A 265 -7.48 -4.67 -30.60
C GLN A 265 -7.18 -6.12 -30.22
N PHE A 266 -8.03 -6.70 -29.36
CA PHE A 266 -8.05 -8.13 -29.10
C PHE A 266 -8.24 -8.85 -30.45
N GLN A 267 -7.23 -9.61 -30.88
CA GLN A 267 -7.35 -10.55 -31.99
C GLN A 267 -7.85 -11.89 -31.47
#